data_AF-A0A1Z1WMJ5-F1
#
_entry.id   AF-A0A1Z1WMJ5-F1
#
_cell.length_a   1.000
_cell.length_b   1.000
_cell.length_c   1.000
_cell.angle_alpha   90.00
_cell.angle_beta   90.00
_cell.angle_gamma   90.00
#
_symmetry.space_group_name_H-M   'P 1'
#
loop_
_entity.id
_entity.type
_entity.pdbx_description
1 polymer ?
#
loop_
_entity_poly.entity_id
_entity_poly.type
_entity_poly.pdbx_seq_one_letter_code
_entity_poly.pdbx_strand_id
1 'polypeptide(L)'
;MHTQDGMEYLDPMASRAFAVADHQIAHVYVRRPEDLEATRAALADLPGIEQLLDDEGKKTHHLDHPRSGELVAIAEPDAWFTYYYWLDDARAPDFAQLVEIHRKPGYDPVELFMDPQDPYVRLKAAGALARKKLGMRYRMAVVPLDPSPIRGSHGRLPRAMTWTPGRSSCAPPPTPSPAASRPPM
;
A
#
# COMPACT_ATOMS: atom_id res chain seq x y z
N MET A 1 -9.31 -7.36 -15.42
CA MET A 1 -8.39 -8.48 -15.11
C MET A 1 -8.35 -9.42 -16.26
N HIS A 2 -7.22 -10.10 -16.43
CA HIS A 2 -7.12 -11.28 -17.28
C HIS A 2 -6.67 -12.47 -16.43
N THR A 3 -6.83 -13.68 -16.97
CA THR A 3 -6.43 -14.91 -16.30
C THR A 3 -5.33 -15.60 -17.10
N GLN A 4 -4.28 -16.04 -16.40
CA GLN A 4 -3.17 -16.79 -16.98
C GLN A 4 -2.81 -17.92 -16.02
N ASP A 5 -2.76 -19.16 -16.52
CA ASP A 5 -2.46 -20.37 -15.74
C ASP A 5 -3.31 -20.49 -14.46
N GLY A 6 -4.58 -20.08 -14.53
CA GLY A 6 -5.52 -20.08 -13.40
C GLY A 6 -5.42 -18.87 -12.45
N MET A 7 -4.36 -18.07 -12.56
CA MET A 7 -4.13 -16.88 -11.74
C MET A 7 -4.75 -15.63 -12.36
N GLU A 8 -5.25 -14.72 -11.53
CA GLU A 8 -5.74 -13.41 -11.94
C GLU A 8 -4.61 -12.40 -11.98
N TYR A 9 -4.61 -11.53 -12.99
CA TYR A 9 -3.66 -10.43 -13.12
C TYR A 9 -4.40 -9.12 -13.42
N LEU A 10 -3.93 -8.03 -12.81
CA LEU A 10 -4.41 -6.69 -13.13
C LEU A 10 -4.09 -6.38 -14.59
N ASP A 11 -5.10 -5.87 -15.29
CA ASP A 11 -4.94 -5.38 -16.66
C ASP A 11 -5.31 -3.89 -16.67
N PRO A 12 -4.33 -2.98 -16.50
CA PRO A 12 -4.59 -1.55 -16.51
C PRO A 12 -5.21 -1.08 -17.83
N MET A 13 -4.85 -1.71 -18.95
CA MET A 13 -5.29 -1.30 -20.28
C MET A 13 -6.74 -1.68 -20.57
N ALA A 14 -7.20 -2.83 -20.05
CA ALA A 14 -8.59 -3.24 -20.16
C ALA A 14 -9.50 -2.62 -19.09
N SER A 15 -8.94 -2.04 -18.03
CA SER A 15 -9.71 -1.50 -16.90
C SER A 15 -10.35 -0.15 -17.25
N ARG A 16 -11.61 0.05 -16.83
CA ARG A 16 -12.28 1.37 -16.88
C ARG A 16 -11.69 2.31 -15.84
N ALA A 17 -11.47 1.79 -14.64
CA ALA A 17 -10.71 2.42 -13.58
C ALA A 17 -9.92 1.36 -12.81
N PHE A 18 -8.78 1.74 -12.25
CA PHE A 18 -7.99 0.90 -11.35
C PHE A 18 -7.27 1.75 -10.31
N ALA A 19 -6.98 1.16 -9.16
CA ALA A 19 -6.23 1.83 -8.10
C ALA A 19 -4.80 1.28 -8.03
N VAL A 20 -3.83 2.18 -7.82
CA VAL A 20 -2.49 1.85 -7.36
C VAL A 20 -2.41 2.27 -5.90
N ALA A 21 -2.45 1.28 -5.02
CA ALA A 21 -2.41 1.47 -3.58
C ALA A 21 -0.98 1.51 -3.06
N ASP A 22 -0.69 2.50 -2.23
CA ASP A 22 0.52 2.58 -1.41
C ASP A 22 0.12 2.90 0.03
N HIS A 23 -0.12 1.84 0.79
CA HIS A 23 -0.48 1.89 2.20
C HIS A 23 -1.73 2.75 2.49
N GLN A 24 -1.61 4.03 2.87
CA GLN A 24 -2.75 4.88 3.22
C GLN A 24 -3.22 5.82 2.10
N ILE A 25 -2.56 5.75 0.95
CA ILE A 25 -2.90 6.56 -0.22
C ILE A 25 -3.12 5.60 -1.39
N ALA A 26 -4.16 5.82 -2.18
CA ALA A 26 -4.35 5.11 -3.43
C ALA A 26 -4.63 6.10 -4.56
N HIS A 27 -3.84 6.03 -5.61
CA HIS A 27 -4.11 6.76 -6.85
C HIS A 27 -5.09 5.95 -7.69
N VAL A 28 -6.25 6.54 -7.98
CA VAL A 28 -7.28 5.91 -8.79
C VAL A 28 -7.21 6.50 -10.19
N TYR A 29 -6.83 5.67 -11.15
CA TYR A 29 -6.76 6.01 -12.55
C TYR A 29 -8.07 5.65 -13.23
N VAL A 30 -8.65 6.59 -13.96
CA VAL A 30 -9.88 6.46 -14.72
C VAL A 30 -9.55 6.66 -16.19
N ARG A 31 -9.79 5.64 -17.00
CA ARG A 31 -9.37 5.61 -18.40
C ARG A 31 -10.08 6.67 -19.25
N ARG A 32 -11.35 6.93 -18.97
CA ARG A 32 -12.18 7.83 -19.77
C ARG A 32 -12.97 8.78 -18.87
N PRO A 33 -13.08 10.08 -19.21
CA PRO A 33 -13.75 11.06 -18.35
C PRO A 33 -15.20 10.70 -18.00
N GLU A 34 -15.92 10.02 -18.90
CA GLU A 34 -17.31 9.60 -18.65
C GLU A 34 -17.45 8.54 -17.53
N ASP A 35 -16.37 7.81 -17.23
CA ASP A 35 -16.36 6.79 -16.17
C ASP A 35 -16.03 7.40 -14.78
N LEU A 36 -15.67 8.70 -14.71
CA LEU A 36 -15.19 9.35 -13.49
C LEU A 36 -16.26 9.39 -12.40
N GLU A 37 -17.47 9.83 -12.73
CA GLU A 37 -18.53 9.99 -11.73
C GLU A 37 -19.01 8.63 -11.19
N ALA A 38 -19.08 7.62 -12.06
CA ALA A 38 -19.38 6.25 -11.64
C ALA A 38 -18.28 5.68 -10.73
N THR A 39 -17.01 5.98 -11.02
CA THR A 39 -15.87 5.57 -10.19
C THR A 39 -15.92 6.26 -8.83
N ARG A 40 -16.19 7.57 -8.80
CA ARG A 40 -16.36 8.33 -7.56
C ARG A 40 -17.49 7.75 -6.71
N ALA A 41 -18.66 7.49 -7.30
CA ALA A 41 -19.80 6.93 -6.61
C ALA A 41 -19.51 5.53 -6.04
N ALA A 42 -18.76 4.68 -6.77
CA ALA A 42 -18.38 3.36 -6.29
C ALA A 42 -17.41 3.40 -5.09
N LEU A 43 -16.67 4.49 -4.91
CA LEU A 43 -15.70 4.66 -3.83
C LEU A 43 -16.24 5.50 -2.65
N ALA A 44 -17.26 6.31 -2.87
CA ALA A 44 -17.74 7.30 -1.89
C ALA A 44 -18.15 6.70 -0.55
N ASP A 45 -18.79 5.53 -0.57
CA ASP A 45 -19.30 4.85 0.63
C ASP A 45 -18.46 3.63 1.03
N LEU A 46 -17.25 3.47 0.47
CA LEU A 46 -16.40 2.33 0.77
C LEU A 46 -15.78 2.47 2.17
N PRO A 47 -16.02 1.51 3.09
CA PRO A 47 -15.40 1.54 4.42
C PRO A 47 -13.87 1.58 4.31
N GLY A 48 -13.22 2.36 5.19
CA GLY A 48 -11.78 2.54 5.20
C GLY A 48 -11.27 3.68 4.33
N ILE A 49 -12.11 4.32 3.50
CA ILE A 49 -11.77 5.59 2.83
C ILE A 49 -12.25 6.75 3.69
N GLU A 50 -11.32 7.60 4.15
CA GLU A 50 -11.68 8.84 4.86
C GLU A 50 -12.04 9.95 3.87
N GLN A 51 -11.23 10.10 2.82
CA GLN A 51 -11.35 11.20 1.87
C GLN A 51 -11.03 10.73 0.46
N LEU A 52 -11.81 11.22 -0.50
CA LEU A 52 -11.58 11.03 -1.92
C LEU A 52 -11.31 12.38 -2.57
N LEU A 53 -10.04 12.65 -2.88
CA LEU A 53 -9.59 13.91 -3.45
C LEU A 53 -9.80 13.92 -4.97
N ASP A 54 -10.42 14.98 -5.46
CA ASP A 54 -10.45 15.36 -6.87
C ASP A 54 -9.37 16.40 -7.17
N ASP A 55 -9.46 17.12 -8.29
CA ASP A 55 -8.43 18.07 -8.70
C ASP A 55 -8.18 19.19 -7.68
N GLU A 56 -9.23 19.75 -7.08
CA GLU A 56 -9.07 20.81 -6.07
C GLU A 56 -8.56 20.24 -4.74
N GLY A 57 -9.01 19.03 -4.37
CA GLY A 57 -8.47 18.30 -3.23
C GLY A 57 -6.97 18.00 -3.39
N LYS A 58 -6.57 17.47 -4.55
CA LYS A 58 -5.17 17.16 -4.88
C LYS A 58 -4.30 18.41 -4.80
N LYS A 59 -4.73 19.56 -5.33
CA LYS A 59 -4.00 20.83 -5.21
C LYS A 59 -3.79 21.25 -3.76
N THR A 60 -4.87 21.21 -2.97
CA THR A 60 -4.86 21.56 -1.54
C THR A 60 -3.86 20.71 -0.75
N HIS A 61 -3.72 19.44 -1.11
CA HIS A 61 -2.82 18.49 -0.47
C HIS A 61 -1.43 18.38 -1.14
N HIS A 62 -1.13 19.23 -2.14
CA HIS A 62 0.12 19.20 -2.92
C HIS A 62 0.37 17.86 -3.65
N LEU A 63 -0.70 17.20 -4.08
CA LEU A 63 -0.71 15.95 -4.85
C LEU A 63 -1.08 16.17 -6.33
N ASP A 64 -1.26 17.42 -6.77
CA ASP A 64 -1.54 17.76 -8.16
C ASP A 64 -0.27 17.61 -9.01
N HIS A 65 -0.09 16.40 -9.56
CA HIS A 65 1.04 16.02 -10.38
C HIS A 65 0.55 15.24 -11.61
N PRO A 66 1.18 15.33 -12.79
CA PRO A 66 0.76 14.60 -13.99
C PRO A 66 0.78 13.06 -13.88
N ARG A 67 1.33 12.51 -12.79
CA ARG A 67 1.33 11.08 -12.48
C ARG A 67 0.34 10.70 -11.38
N SER A 68 -0.41 11.66 -10.86
CA SER A 68 -1.49 11.37 -9.94
C SER A 68 -2.71 10.91 -10.74
N GLY A 69 -3.40 9.89 -10.24
CA GLY A 69 -4.69 9.49 -10.81
C GLY A 69 -5.73 10.62 -10.79
N GLU A 70 -6.80 10.42 -11.55
CA GLU A 70 -7.95 11.34 -11.61
C GLU A 70 -8.53 11.58 -10.22
N LEU A 71 -8.54 10.55 -9.37
CA LEU A 71 -8.89 10.66 -7.95
C LEU A 71 -7.73 10.13 -7.07
N VAL A 72 -7.64 10.63 -5.84
CA VAL A 72 -6.74 10.09 -4.81
C VAL A 72 -7.55 9.74 -3.57
N ALA A 73 -7.56 8.47 -3.19
CA ALA A 73 -8.20 8.01 -1.96
C ALA A 73 -7.21 8.07 -0.80
N ILE A 74 -7.66 8.58 0.34
CA ILE A 74 -6.92 8.59 1.60
C ILE A 74 -7.64 7.68 2.58
N ALA A 75 -6.90 6.74 3.16
CA ALA A 75 -7.44 5.79 4.13
C ALA A 75 -7.79 6.46 5.47
N GLU A 76 -8.73 5.86 6.19
CA GLU A 76 -9.00 6.13 7.60
C GLU A 76 -7.75 5.93 8.48
N PRO A 77 -7.68 6.54 9.68
CA PRO A 77 -6.49 6.49 10.54
C PRO A 77 -6.06 5.08 10.99
N ASP A 78 -6.95 4.10 10.94
CA ASP A 78 -6.71 2.70 11.30
C ASP A 78 -6.90 1.74 10.11
N ALA A 79 -7.02 2.30 8.90
CA ALA A 79 -7.15 1.56 7.65
C ALA A 79 -5.93 1.75 6.73
N TRP A 80 -5.79 0.81 5.80
CA TRP A 80 -4.82 0.85 4.71
C TRP A 80 -5.38 0.08 3.51
N PHE A 81 -4.86 0.38 2.32
CA PHE A 81 -5.23 -0.25 1.07
C PHE A 81 -4.18 -1.30 0.69
N THR A 82 -4.64 -2.52 0.39
CA THR A 82 -3.81 -3.57 -0.19
C THR A 82 -3.76 -3.39 -1.72
N TYR A 83 -2.75 -3.96 -2.38
CA TYR A 83 -2.70 -4.00 -3.85
C TYR A 83 -3.54 -5.16 -4.43
N TYR A 84 -4.13 -5.98 -3.56
CA TYR A 84 -4.76 -7.24 -3.94
C TYR A 84 -5.94 -6.96 -4.86
N TYR A 85 -5.76 -7.34 -6.11
CA TYR A 85 -6.76 -7.14 -7.13
C TYR A 85 -7.57 -8.44 -7.34
N TRP A 86 -7.01 -9.62 -7.04
CA TRP A 86 -7.76 -10.88 -7.18
C TRP A 86 -8.90 -10.97 -6.15
N LEU A 87 -9.97 -11.66 -6.52
CA LEU A 87 -11.15 -11.83 -5.66
C LEU A 87 -11.17 -13.19 -4.95
N ASP A 88 -10.34 -14.13 -5.40
CA ASP A 88 -10.20 -15.48 -4.85
C ASP A 88 -8.72 -15.78 -4.64
N ASP A 89 -8.32 -16.05 -3.40
CA ASP A 89 -6.94 -16.36 -3.03
C ASP A 89 -6.41 -17.61 -3.74
N ALA A 90 -7.28 -18.55 -4.15
CA ALA A 90 -6.89 -19.69 -4.97
C ALA A 90 -6.41 -19.28 -6.38
N ARG A 91 -6.74 -18.05 -6.80
CA ARG A 91 -6.36 -17.44 -8.08
C ARG A 91 -5.35 -16.31 -7.91
N ALA A 92 -4.80 -16.12 -6.71
CA ALA A 92 -3.75 -15.13 -6.48
C ALA A 92 -2.52 -15.42 -7.36
N PRO A 93 -1.82 -14.39 -7.86
CA PRO A 93 -0.55 -14.57 -8.56
C PRO A 93 0.48 -15.33 -7.72
N ASP A 94 1.31 -16.14 -8.37
CA ASP A 94 2.32 -16.95 -7.69
C ASP A 94 3.36 -16.11 -6.90
N PHE A 95 3.55 -14.86 -7.28
CA PHE A 95 4.43 -13.91 -6.59
C PHE A 95 3.83 -13.34 -5.30
N ALA A 96 2.51 -13.44 -5.09
CA ALA A 96 1.85 -12.83 -3.93
C ALA A 96 2.39 -13.42 -2.61
N GLN A 97 2.66 -14.72 -2.58
CA GLN A 97 3.22 -15.44 -1.43
C GLN A 97 4.76 -15.38 -1.33
N LEU A 98 5.41 -14.60 -2.19
CA LEU A 98 6.86 -14.42 -2.23
C LEU A 98 7.24 -13.01 -1.78
N VAL A 99 8.51 -12.82 -1.44
CA VAL A 99 9.13 -11.49 -1.36
C VAL A 99 9.61 -11.14 -2.78
N GLU A 100 8.84 -10.34 -3.53
CA GLU A 100 9.15 -10.07 -4.95
C GLU A 100 8.85 -8.63 -5.37
N ILE A 101 9.88 -7.79 -5.25
CA ILE A 101 9.80 -6.35 -5.51
C ILE A 101 9.54 -5.97 -6.98
N HIS A 102 9.81 -6.86 -7.94
CA HIS A 102 9.67 -6.51 -9.36
C HIS A 102 8.28 -6.84 -9.93
N ARG A 103 7.56 -7.79 -9.31
CA ARG A 103 6.24 -8.24 -9.79
C ARG A 103 5.09 -7.69 -8.96
N LYS A 104 5.32 -7.37 -7.68
CA LYS A 104 4.31 -6.74 -6.84
C LYS A 104 4.15 -5.26 -7.20
N PRO A 105 2.93 -4.80 -7.51
CA PRO A 105 2.67 -3.39 -7.80
C PRO A 105 2.61 -2.59 -6.50
N GLY A 106 3.79 -2.25 -5.96
CA GLY A 106 3.93 -1.46 -4.73
C GLY A 106 4.55 -2.25 -3.57
N TYR A 107 4.60 -1.61 -2.40
CA TYR A 107 5.12 -2.22 -1.18
C TYR A 107 4.06 -3.10 -0.52
N ASP A 108 4.44 -4.34 -0.21
CA ASP A 108 3.57 -5.29 0.47
C ASP A 108 4.06 -5.53 1.91
N PRO A 109 3.43 -4.90 2.92
CA PRO A 109 3.91 -4.98 4.29
C PRO A 109 3.81 -6.40 4.88
N VAL A 110 2.94 -7.29 4.35
CA VAL A 110 2.86 -8.66 4.87
C VAL A 110 4.08 -9.52 4.53
N GLU A 111 4.94 -9.09 3.61
CA GLU A 111 6.20 -9.77 3.30
C GLU A 111 7.15 -9.88 4.50
N LEU A 112 6.95 -9.04 5.52
CA LEU A 112 7.70 -9.09 6.78
C LEU A 112 7.30 -10.27 7.67
N PHE A 113 6.24 -11.00 7.31
CA PHE A 113 5.66 -12.09 8.09
C PHE A 113 5.78 -13.43 7.36
N MET A 114 5.91 -14.49 8.14
CA MET A 114 5.58 -15.84 7.68
C MET A 114 4.09 -16.05 7.89
N ASP A 115 3.44 -16.73 6.96
CA ASP A 115 2.02 -17.01 6.97
C ASP A 115 1.59 -17.65 8.31
N PRO A 116 0.83 -16.93 9.16
CA PRO A 116 0.43 -17.43 10.45
C PRO A 116 -0.65 -18.51 10.36
N GLN A 117 -1.34 -18.63 9.23
CA GLN A 117 -2.39 -19.63 9.00
C GLN A 117 -1.82 -20.97 8.51
N ASP A 118 -0.56 -20.99 8.07
CA ASP A 118 0.12 -22.22 7.65
C ASP A 118 0.99 -22.81 8.78
N PRO A 119 0.54 -23.88 9.46
CA PRO A 119 1.30 -24.51 10.54
C PRO A 119 2.65 -25.11 10.09
N TYR A 120 2.84 -25.33 8.78
CA TYR A 120 4.05 -25.88 8.20
C TYR A 120 4.94 -24.83 7.55
N VAL A 121 4.65 -23.53 7.69
CA VAL A 121 5.37 -22.45 7.00
C VAL A 121 6.89 -22.51 7.23
N ARG A 122 7.32 -22.82 8.45
CA ARG A 122 8.75 -22.97 8.80
C ARG A 122 9.39 -24.20 8.14
N LEU A 123 8.63 -25.29 7.99
CA LEU A 123 9.10 -26.48 7.29
C LEU A 123 9.22 -26.22 5.79
N LYS A 124 8.27 -25.50 5.18
CA LYS A 124 8.36 -25.04 3.79
C LYS A 124 9.59 -24.17 3.58
N ALA A 125 9.85 -23.22 4.48
CA ALA A 125 11.05 -22.38 4.45
C ALA A 125 12.33 -23.22 4.52
N ALA A 126 12.42 -24.16 5.47
CA ALA A 126 13.57 -25.05 5.62
C ALA A 126 13.79 -25.92 4.36
N GLY A 127 12.71 -26.47 3.78
CA GLY A 127 12.77 -27.23 2.53
C GLY A 127 13.24 -26.39 1.33
N ALA A 128 12.76 -25.15 1.22
CA ALA A 128 13.22 -24.20 0.20
C ALA A 128 14.73 -23.90 0.35
N LEU A 129 15.22 -23.70 1.57
CA LEU A 129 16.63 -23.51 1.86
C LEU A 129 17.48 -24.75 1.56
N ALA A 130 16.97 -25.95 1.85
CA ALA A 130 17.65 -27.20 1.51
C ALA A 130 17.82 -27.34 -0.01
N ARG A 131 16.76 -27.09 -0.79
CA ARG A 131 16.81 -27.08 -2.26
C ARG A 131 17.80 -26.04 -2.80
N LYS A 132 17.79 -24.82 -2.23
CA LYS A 132 18.79 -23.78 -2.55
C LYS A 132 20.20 -24.29 -2.33
N LYS A 133 20.48 -24.92 -1.18
CA LYS A 133 21.79 -25.46 -0.82
C LYS A 133 22.25 -26.59 -1.76
N LEU A 134 21.30 -27.37 -2.28
CA LEU A 134 21.54 -28.44 -3.26
C LEU A 134 21.67 -27.93 -4.71
N GLY A 135 21.63 -26.62 -4.95
CA GLY A 135 21.73 -26.03 -6.30
C GLY A 135 20.47 -26.20 -7.16
N MET A 136 19.35 -26.61 -6.54
CA MET A 136 18.08 -26.77 -7.24
C MET A 136 17.34 -25.44 -7.32
N ARG A 137 16.53 -25.25 -8.37
CA ARG A 137 15.53 -24.17 -8.38
C ARG A 137 14.61 -24.34 -7.17
N TYR A 138 14.21 -23.23 -6.53
CA TYR A 138 13.34 -23.22 -5.35
C TYR A 138 12.42 -22.01 -5.39
N ARG A 139 11.31 -22.07 -4.65
CA ARG A 139 10.42 -20.96 -4.34
C ARG A 139 10.17 -20.99 -2.84
N MET A 140 10.18 -19.83 -2.19
CA MET A 140 9.92 -19.68 -0.76
C MET A 140 8.56 -19.00 -0.58
N ALA A 141 7.49 -19.76 -0.85
CA ALA A 141 6.11 -19.31 -0.70
C ALA A 141 5.71 -19.41 0.78
N VAL A 142 5.99 -18.34 1.51
CA VAL A 142 5.80 -18.25 2.96
C VAL A 142 5.11 -16.95 3.39
N VAL A 143 4.90 -16.00 2.48
CA VAL A 143 4.20 -14.74 2.78
C VAL A 143 2.69 -15.02 2.78
N PRO A 144 1.93 -14.52 3.78
CA PRO A 144 0.48 -14.72 3.81
C PRO A 144 -0.23 -13.94 2.69
N LEU A 145 -1.40 -14.45 2.27
CA LEU A 145 -2.35 -13.68 1.46
C LEU A 145 -3.31 -12.86 2.34
N ASP A 146 -3.47 -13.22 3.61
CA ASP A 146 -4.27 -12.46 4.58
C ASP A 146 -3.51 -11.20 5.06
N PRO A 147 -4.06 -9.99 4.88
CA PRO A 147 -3.45 -8.73 5.32
C PRO A 147 -3.53 -8.46 6.82
N SER A 148 -4.29 -9.27 7.58
CA SER A 148 -4.56 -9.08 9.02
C SER A 148 -3.34 -8.98 9.96
N PRO A 149 -2.13 -9.50 9.64
CA PRO A 149 -0.93 -9.26 10.44
C PRO A 149 -0.53 -7.78 10.52
N ILE A 150 -0.94 -6.96 9.54
CA ILE A 150 -0.64 -5.54 9.50
C ILE A 150 -1.69 -4.77 10.28
N ARG A 151 -1.22 -3.96 11.24
CA ARG A 151 -2.08 -3.15 12.11
C ARG A 151 -1.65 -1.68 12.05
N GLY A 152 -2.57 -0.81 11.62
CA GLY A 152 -2.49 0.64 11.80
C GLY A 152 -2.00 1.45 10.60
N SER A 153 -1.90 2.77 10.83
CA SER A 153 -1.40 3.79 9.91
C SER A 153 0.09 4.04 10.06
N HIS A 154 0.86 4.03 8.96
CA HIS A 154 2.25 4.47 8.96
C HIS A 154 2.49 5.80 8.24
N GLY A 155 1.57 6.26 7.39
CA GLY A 155 1.78 7.41 6.49
C GLY A 155 1.10 8.72 6.91
N ARG A 156 0.12 8.69 7.82
CA ARG A 156 -0.63 9.90 8.21
C ARG A 156 -0.01 10.65 9.38
N LEU A 157 -0.16 11.98 9.32
CA LEU A 157 0.12 12.85 10.46
C LEU A 157 -0.84 12.54 11.63
N PRO A 158 -0.33 12.46 12.87
CA PRO A 158 -1.18 12.32 14.04
C PRO A 158 -2.20 13.46 14.13
N ARG A 159 -3.45 13.15 14.50
CA ARG A 159 -4.49 14.18 14.76
C ARG A 159 -4.14 15.12 15.91
N ALA A 160 -3.28 14.69 16.84
CA ALA A 160 -2.82 15.49 17.96
C ALA A 160 -1.28 15.44 18.03
N MET A 161 -0.65 16.60 18.28
CA MET A 161 0.77 16.71 18.62
C MET A 161 1.02 16.24 20.06
N THR A 162 0.66 15.00 20.37
CA THR A 162 1.11 14.34 21.60
C THR A 162 2.34 13.53 21.26
N TRP A 163 3.52 14.08 21.57
CA TRP A 163 4.76 13.31 21.53
C TRP A 163 4.57 12.05 22.37
N THR A 164 4.62 10.90 21.71
CA THR A 164 4.58 9.58 22.35
C THR A 164 5.89 8.88 21.99
N PRO A 165 6.67 8.39 22.96
CA PRO A 165 7.91 7.66 22.66
C PRO A 165 7.60 6.47 21.74
N GLY A 166 8.30 6.39 20.60
CA GLY A 166 8.19 5.28 19.63
C GLY A 166 7.32 5.53 18.39
N ARG A 167 6.69 6.70 18.26
CA ARG A 167 5.97 7.09 17.03
C ARG A 167 6.76 8.19 16.33
N SER A 168 7.44 7.87 15.22
CA SER A 168 8.22 8.86 14.45
C SER A 168 7.29 9.93 13.87
N SER A 169 7.30 11.12 14.45
CA SER A 169 6.71 12.31 13.84
C SER A 169 7.71 12.91 12.85
N CYS A 170 7.40 12.87 11.55
CA CYS A 170 8.11 13.64 10.54
C CYS A 170 7.67 15.12 10.60
N ALA A 171 8.08 15.84 11.64
CA ALA A 171 8.08 17.30 11.62
C ALA A 171 9.48 17.78 11.25
N PRO A 172 9.63 18.77 10.36
CA PRO A 172 10.91 19.44 10.17
C PRO A 172 11.36 20.04 11.52
N PRO A 173 12.65 19.99 11.87
CA PRO A 173 13.13 20.58 13.10
C PRO A 173 12.79 22.08 13.12
N PRO A 174 12.38 22.64 14.27
CA PRO A 174 12.11 24.08 14.36
C PRO A 174 13.36 24.86 13.97
N THR A 175 13.18 25.90 13.17
CA THR A 175 14.25 26.84 12.81
C THR A 175 14.85 27.44 14.08
N PRO A 176 16.19 27.42 14.25
CA PRO A 176 16.80 28.02 15.42
C PRO A 176 16.48 29.52 15.46
N SER A 177 15.92 29.96 16.58
CA SER A 177 15.62 31.37 16.84
C SER A 177 16.92 32.20 16.72
N PRO A 178 16.90 33.38 16.07
CA PRO A 178 18.07 34.24 16.02
C PRO A 178 18.49 34.59 17.46
N ALA A 179 19.76 34.34 17.78
CA ALA A 179 20.33 34.59 19.10
C ALA A 179 20.10 36.06 19.48
N ALA A 180 19.45 36.29 20.62
CA ALA A 180 19.31 37.62 21.19
C ALA A 180 20.71 38.20 21.45
N SER A 181 21.01 39.31 20.79
CA SER A 181 22.21 40.10 21.02
C SER A 181 22.26 40.52 22.50
N ARG A 182 23.30 40.08 23.23
CA ARG A 182 23.59 40.56 24.58
C ARG A 182 23.95 42.05 24.52
N PRO A 183 23.46 42.89 25.44
CA PRO A 183 23.89 44.28 25.51
C PRO A 183 25.33 44.39 26.03
N PRO A 184 26.10 45.40 25.61
CA PRO A 184 27.47 45.63 26.08
C PRO A 184 27.51 46.10 27.53
N MET A 185 28.64 45.81 28.20
CA MET A 185 28.95 46.15 29.60
C MET A 185 28.99 47.65 29.86
#